data_AF-A0A2M7KPI7-F1
#
_entry.id   AF-A0A2M7KPI7-F1
#
_cell.length_a   1.000
_cell.length_b   1.000
_cell.length_c   1.000
_cell.angle_alpha   90.00
_cell.angle_beta   90.00
_cell.angle_gamma   90.00
#
_symmetry.space_group_name_H-M   'P 1'
#
loop_
_entity.id
_entity.type
_entity.pdbx_description
1 polymer ?
#
loop_
_entity_poly.entity_id
_entity_poly.type
_entity_poly.pdbx_seq_one_letter_code
_entity_poly.pdbx_strand_id
1 'polypeptide(L)'
;MVRTQVQLSEDQARRMKQLAAAQHVSIAEIVRRSVDLYVGQNGDTDLAERRRRALAVVGKYAADVPDLGRNHDKYLDEAFAQ
;
A
#
# COMPACT_ATOMS: atom_id res chain seq x y z
N MET A 1 12.39 18.55 8.71
CA MET A 1 11.26 18.03 9.51
C MET A 1 10.39 19.19 9.96
N VAL A 2 9.07 19.02 9.97
CA VAL A 2 8.11 20.00 10.52
C VAL A 2 7.76 19.59 11.95
N ARG A 3 7.66 20.55 12.87
CA ARG A 3 7.29 20.27 14.27
C ARG A 3 5.76 20.16 14.39
N THR A 4 5.29 19.02 14.89
CA THR A 4 3.87 18.78 15.19
C THR A 4 3.74 18.31 16.63
N GLN A 5 2.77 18.86 17.36
CA GLN A 5 2.45 18.41 18.71
C GLN A 5 1.21 17.51 18.66
N VAL A 6 1.36 16.29 19.16
CA VAL A 6 0.28 15.31 19.28
C VAL A 6 0.23 14.83 20.73
N GLN A 7 -0.98 14.60 21.25
CA GLN A 7 -1.17 14.02 22.56
C GLN A 7 -1.28 12.50 22.45
N LEU A 8 -0.75 11.81 23.44
CA LEU A 8 -0.79 10.36 23.54
C LEU A 8 -1.38 10.00 24.89
N SER A 9 -2.14 8.91 24.92
CA SER A 9 -2.53 8.31 26.20
C SER A 9 -1.28 7.89 26.98
N GLU A 10 -1.39 7.84 28.30
CA GLU A 10 -0.31 7.37 29.15
C GLU A 10 0.14 5.95 28.76
N ASP A 11 -0.81 5.08 28.42
CA ASP A 11 -0.57 3.71 27.98
C ASP A 11 0.28 3.66 26.69
N GLN A 12 -0.06 4.49 25.69
CA GLN A 12 0.72 4.60 24.46
C GLN A 12 2.14 5.09 24.74
N ALA A 13 2.28 6.10 25.60
CA ALA A 13 3.59 6.63 25.98
C ALA A 13 4.45 5.58 26.72
N ARG A 14 3.87 4.80 27.63
CA ARG A 14 4.56 3.71 28.34
C ARG A 14 5.03 2.62 27.38
N ARG A 15 4.14 2.15 26.49
CA ARG A 15 4.47 1.10 25.51
C ARG A 15 5.57 1.54 24.54
N MET A 16 5.51 2.79 24.06
CA MET A 16 6.55 3.31 23.18
C MET A 16 7.91 3.43 23.86
N LYS A 17 7.95 3.83 25.14
CA LYS A 17 9.21 3.86 25.92
C LYS A 17 9.84 2.47 26.03
N GLN A 18 9.02 1.46 26.34
CA GLN A 18 9.49 0.07 26.43
C GLN A 18 10.01 -0.44 25.08
N LEU A 19 9.28 -0.16 23.99
CA LEU A 19 9.68 -0.57 22.64
C LEU A 19 10.98 0.11 22.19
N ALA A 20 11.10 1.41 22.43
CA ALA A 20 12.28 2.19 22.11
C ALA A 20 13.52 1.66 22.86
N ALA A 21 13.37 1.34 24.16
CA ALA A 21 14.43 0.74 24.95
C ALA A 21 14.84 -0.64 24.44
N ALA A 22 13.88 -1.51 24.13
CA ALA A 22 14.13 -2.86 23.62
C ALA A 22 14.82 -2.86 22.24
N GLN A 23 14.54 -1.85 21.41
CA GLN A 23 15.13 -1.71 20.06
C GLN A 23 16.37 -0.81 20.02
N HIS A 24 16.80 -0.25 21.16
CA HIS A 24 17.90 0.73 21.23
C HIS A 24 17.75 1.92 20.27
N VAL A 25 16.53 2.43 20.12
CA VAL A 25 16.22 3.61 19.29
C VAL A 25 15.49 4.68 20.11
N SER A 26 15.40 5.89 19.58
CA SER A 26 14.61 6.96 20.22
C SER A 26 13.10 6.75 20.02
N ILE A 27 12.28 7.29 20.93
CA ILE A 27 10.82 7.34 20.75
C ILE A 27 10.46 8.06 19.45
N ALA A 28 11.20 9.12 19.11
CA ALA A 28 10.97 9.87 17.87
C ALA A 28 11.19 9.00 16.61
N GLU A 29 12.12 8.06 16.65
CA GLU A 29 12.34 7.10 15.56
C GLU A 29 11.16 6.13 15.42
N ILE A 30 10.67 5.59 16.55
CA ILE A 30 9.46 4.75 16.55
C ILE A 30 8.28 5.51 15.94
N VAL A 31 8.04 6.75 16.39
CA VAL A 31 6.94 7.58 15.87
C VAL A 31 7.07 7.80 14.37
N ARG A 32 8.26 8.15 13.86
CA ARG A 32 8.47 8.33 12.42
C ARG A 32 8.17 7.06 11.63
N ARG A 33 8.74 5.92 12.02
CA ARG A 33 8.48 4.63 11.36
C ARG A 33 7.00 4.26 11.36
N SER A 34 6.31 4.49 12.48
CA SER A 34 4.86 4.24 12.57
C SER A 34 4.05 5.17 11.67
N VAL A 35 4.41 6.46 11.60
CA VAL A 35 3.76 7.42 10.70
C VAL A 35 4.01 7.05 9.24
N ASP A 36 5.26 6.74 8.87
CA ASP A 36 5.62 6.35 7.50
C ASP A 36 4.89 5.08 7.08
N LEU A 37 4.81 4.08 7.96
CA LEU A 37 4.08 2.84 7.70
C LEU A 37 2.57 3.09 7.58
N TYR A 38 1.99 3.88 8.48
CA TYR A 38 0.55 4.18 8.46
C TYR A 38 0.17 4.99 7.22
N VAL A 39 0.94 6.03 6.87
CA VAL A 39 0.73 6.84 5.67
C VAL A 39 1.03 6.04 4.40
N GLY A 40 2.03 5.17 4.41
CA GLY A 40 2.31 4.29 3.26
C GLY A 40 1.19 3.28 3.00
N GLN A 41 0.53 2.79 4.06
CA GLN A 41 -0.59 1.85 3.96
C GLN A 41 -1.94 2.52 3.68
N ASN A 42 -2.16 3.74 4.16
CA ASN A 42 -3.47 4.40 4.15
C ASN A 42 -3.48 5.72 3.37
N GLY A 43 -2.34 6.17 2.86
CA GLY A 43 -2.20 7.40 2.10
C GLY A 43 -2.52 7.22 0.63
N ASP A 44 -3.06 8.28 0.03
CA ASP A 44 -3.52 8.42 -1.36
C ASP A 44 -2.46 8.11 -2.43
N THR A 45 -1.20 7.88 -2.01
CA THR A 45 -0.16 7.27 -2.83
C THR A 45 -0.64 5.96 -3.44
N ASP A 46 -1.45 5.18 -2.74
CA ASP A 46 -1.93 3.90 -3.26
C ASP A 46 -2.87 4.07 -4.47
N LEU A 47 -3.79 5.04 -4.47
CA LEU A 47 -4.71 5.22 -5.61
C LEU A 47 -3.99 5.81 -6.83
N ALA A 48 -3.17 6.85 -6.64
CA ALA A 48 -2.42 7.47 -7.73
C ALA A 48 -1.36 6.52 -8.32
N GLU A 49 -0.66 5.76 -7.47
CA GLU A 49 0.30 4.73 -7.87
C GLU A 49 -0.38 3.56 -8.58
N ARG A 50 -1.49 3.03 -8.02
CA ARG A 50 -2.28 1.97 -8.65
C ARG A 50 -2.77 2.42 -10.02
N ARG A 51 -3.28 3.64 -10.13
CA ARG A 51 -3.73 4.22 -11.39
C ARG A 51 -2.57 4.36 -12.38
N ARG A 52 -1.40 4.85 -11.93
CA ARG A 52 -0.20 4.93 -12.77
C ARG A 52 0.23 3.56 -13.29
N ARG A 53 0.29 2.55 -12.40
CA ARG A 53 0.63 1.16 -12.76
C ARG A 53 -0.37 0.56 -13.74
N ALA A 54 -1.67 0.77 -13.51
CA ALA A 54 -2.72 0.31 -14.41
C ALA A 54 -2.61 0.97 -15.80
N LEU A 55 -2.35 2.28 -15.86
CA LEU A 55 -2.16 3.00 -17.13
C LEU A 55 -0.87 2.58 -17.86
N ALA A 56 0.20 2.25 -17.13
CA ALA A 56 1.48 1.84 -17.74
C ALA A 56 1.42 0.53 -18.54
N VAL A 57 0.36 -0.28 -18.37
CA VAL A 57 0.16 -1.53 -19.12
C VAL A 57 -0.85 -1.41 -20.25
N VAL A 58 -1.61 -0.31 -20.32
CA VAL A 58 -2.61 -0.08 -21.39
C VAL A 58 -1.89 0.03 -22.74
N GLY A 59 -2.33 -0.76 -23.71
CA GLY A 59 -1.77 -0.77 -25.06
C GLY A 59 -0.41 -1.48 -25.19
N LYS A 60 0.15 -2.03 -24.11
CA LYS A 60 1.42 -2.78 -24.13
C LYS A 60 1.28 -4.16 -24.77
N TYR A 61 0.08 -4.75 -24.70
CA TYR A 61 -0.20 -6.08 -25.20
C TYR A 61 -1.39 -6.04 -26.16
N ALA A 62 -1.32 -6.83 -27.22
CA ALA A 62 -2.41 -7.05 -28.16
C ALA A 62 -2.87 -8.50 -28.04
N ALA A 63 -4.18 -8.70 -28.17
CA ALA A 63 -4.77 -10.02 -28.32
C ALA A 63 -5.23 -10.17 -29.77
N ASP A 64 -5.14 -11.38 -30.32
CA ASP A 64 -5.67 -11.69 -31.66
C ASP A 64 -7.21 -11.59 -31.72
N VAL A 65 -7.84 -11.59 -30.54
CA VAL A 65 -9.29 -11.48 -30.38
C VAL A 65 -9.64 -10.09 -29.82
N PRO A 66 -10.44 -9.28 -30.55
CA PRO A 66 -10.64 -7.85 -30.26
C PRO A 66 -11.41 -7.56 -28.97
N ASP A 67 -12.15 -8.53 -28.43
CA ASP A 67 -12.98 -8.40 -27.23
C ASP A 67 -12.56 -9.35 -26.08
N LEU A 68 -11.34 -9.91 -26.16
CA LEU A 68 -10.80 -10.83 -25.15
C LEU A 68 -10.88 -10.26 -23.74
N GLY A 69 -10.54 -8.98 -23.56
CA GLY A 69 -10.59 -8.33 -22.25
C GLY A 69 -12.02 -8.16 -21.70
N ARG A 70 -13.05 -8.14 -22.57
CA ARG A 70 -14.46 -8.01 -22.16
C ARG A 70 -15.11 -9.37 -21.89
N ASN A 71 -14.70 -10.38 -22.65
CA ASN A 71 -15.31 -11.71 -22.65
C ASN A 71 -14.35 -12.80 -22.13
N HIS A 72 -13.41 -12.43 -21.24
CA HIS A 72 -12.34 -13.33 -20.80
C HIS A 72 -12.85 -14.65 -20.20
N ASP A 73 -13.95 -14.63 -19.45
CA ASP A 73 -14.52 -15.83 -18.81
C ASP A 73 -15.06 -16.81 -19.85
N LYS A 74 -15.75 -16.30 -20.88
CA LYS A 74 -16.24 -17.12 -21.99
C LYS A 74 -15.08 -17.84 -22.70
N TYR A 75 -14.01 -17.11 -23.02
CA TYR A 75 -12.86 -17.69 -23.70
C TYR A 75 -12.06 -18.64 -22.81
N LEU A 76 -12.06 -18.40 -21.49
CA LEU A 76 -11.49 -19.31 -20.51
C LEU A 76 -12.27 -20.64 -20.51
N ASP A 77 -13.60 -20.58 -20.40
CA ASP A 77 -14.46 -21.77 -20.42
C ASP A 77 -14.29 -22.56 -21.73
N GLU A 78 -14.26 -21.88 -22.89
CA GLU A 78 -14.03 -22.51 -24.19
C GLU A 78 -12.67 -23.23 -24.27
N ALA A 79 -11.62 -22.66 -23.67
CA ALA A 79 -10.28 -23.25 -23.69
C ALA A 79 -10.14 -24.50 -22.78
N PHE A 80 -10.91 -24.58 -21.70
CA PHE A 80 -10.86 -25.66 -20.72
C PHE A 80 -11.98 -26.70 -20.85
N ALA A 81 -12.89 -26.54 -21.82
CA ALA A 81 -13.96 -27.50 -22.11
C ALA A 81 -13.53 -28.74 -22.92
N GLN A 82 -12.22 -29.01 -23.05
CA GLN A 82 -11.66 -30.19 -23.74
C GLN A 82 -11.22 -31.29 -22.79
#